data_AF-A0A641PZM7-F1
#
_entry.id   AF-A0A641PZM7-F1
#
_cell.length_a   1.000
_cell.length_b   1.000
_cell.length_c   1.000
_cell.angle_alpha   90.00
_cell.angle_beta   90.00
_cell.angle_gamma   90.00
#
_symmetry.space_group_name_H-M   'P 1'
#
loop_
_entity.id
_entity.type
_entity.pdbx_description
1 polymer ?
#
loop_
_entity_poly.entity_id
_entity_poly.type
_entity_poly.pdbx_seq_one_letter_code
_entity_poly.pdbx_strand_id
1 'polypeptide(L)' 'MSLKYSSTTADYLQWSEAMNLIRKLARDSNYKMSLLIALGCFTGLRISDILALRWNQILDAEEFTITEIK' A
#
# COMPACT_ATOMS: atom_id res chain seq x y z
N MET A 1 4.37 16.11 -3.14
CA MET A 1 4.96 17.38 -2.64
C MET A 1 3.83 18.37 -2.45
N SER A 2 3.48 18.73 -1.21
CA SER A 2 2.46 19.76 -0.98
C SER A 2 3.04 21.14 -1.32
N LEU A 3 2.18 22.04 -1.83
CA LEU A 3 2.55 23.43 -2.07
C LEU A 3 2.95 24.09 -0.75
N LYS A 4 3.98 24.94 -0.76
CA LYS A 4 4.32 25.81 0.38
C LYS A 4 3.03 26.50 0.86
N TYR A 5 2.75 26.37 2.17
CA TYR A 5 1.53 26.82 2.86
C TYR A 5 0.27 25.94 2.77
N SER A 6 0.34 24.75 2.14
CA SER A 6 -0.72 23.74 2.26
C SER A 6 -0.44 22.83 3.45
N SER A 7 -1.12 23.07 4.57
CA SER A 7 -1.27 22.08 5.64
C SER A 7 -2.23 21.00 5.14
N THR A 8 -1.72 20.06 4.35
CA THR A 8 -2.47 18.85 4.03
C THR A 8 -2.46 17.98 5.27
N THR A 9 -3.47 18.14 6.13
CA THR A 9 -3.70 17.22 7.23
C THR A 9 -4.11 15.90 6.58
N ALA A 10 -3.18 14.95 6.48
CA ALA A 10 -3.50 13.61 6.04
C ALA A 10 -4.17 12.90 7.22
N ASP A 11 -5.50 12.83 7.19
CA ASP A 11 -6.23 11.99 8.15
C ASP A 11 -5.86 10.52 7.92
N TYR A 12 -5.73 9.77 9.01
CA TYR A 12 -5.43 8.35 8.94
C TYR A 12 -6.69 7.56 8.58
N LEU A 13 -6.51 6.48 7.82
CA LEU A 13 -7.59 5.55 7.52
C LEU A 13 -7.73 4.56 8.68
N GLN A 14 -8.94 4.39 9.23
CA GLN A 14 -9.14 3.40 10.29
C GLN A 14 -9.01 1.97 9.76
N TRP A 15 -8.50 1.07 10.60
CA TRP A 15 -8.27 -0.33 10.24
C TRP A 15 -9.53 -1.04 9.72
N SER A 16 -10.67 -0.82 10.37
CA SER A 16 -11.96 -1.40 9.97
C SER A 16 -12.40 -0.93 8.57
N GLU A 17 -12.16 0.35 8.27
CA GLU A 17 -12.46 0.95 6.97
C GLU A 17 -11.52 0.44 5.87
N ALA A 18 -10.23 0.36 6.16
CA ALA A 18 -9.22 -0.21 5.26
C ALA A 18 -9.57 -1.66 4.88
N MET A 19 -9.92 -2.49 5.87
CA MET A 19 -10.29 -3.89 5.63
C MET A 19 -11.61 -4.02 4.86
N ASN A 20 -12.56 -3.11 5.07
CA ASN A 20 -13.79 -3.05 4.27
C ASN A 20 -13.50 -2.66 2.81
N LEU A 21 -12.60 -1.72 2.59
CA LEU A 21 -12.18 -1.27 1.26
C LEU A 21 -11.54 -2.42 0.46
N ILE A 22 -10.58 -3.12 1.07
CA ILE A 22 -9.89 -4.27 0.44
C ILE A 22 -10.90 -5.35 0.03
N ARG A 23 -11.86 -5.67 0.92
CA ARG A 23 -12.92 -6.66 0.66
C ARG A 23 -13.89 -6.24 -0.44
N LYS A 24 -14.28 -4.96 -0.50
CA LYS A 24 -15.12 -4.42 -1.57
C LYS A 24 -14.39 -4.50 -2.92
N LEU A 25 -13.14 -4.06 -2.98
CA LEU A 25 -12.33 -4.12 -4.21
C LEU A 25 -12.11 -5.56 -4.70
N ALA A 26 -11.94 -6.51 -3.79
CA ALA A 26 -11.84 -7.92 -4.14
C ALA A 26 -13.17 -8.46 -4.72
N ARG A 27 -14.32 -8.09 -4.13
CA ARG A 27 -15.65 -8.45 -4.64
C ARG A 27 -15.93 -7.86 -6.02
N ASP A 28 -15.46 -6.64 -6.27
CA ASP A 28 -15.62 -5.95 -7.55
C ASP A 28 -14.63 -6.46 -8.63
N SER A 29 -13.95 -7.59 -8.39
CA SER A 29 -12.92 -8.18 -9.26
C SER A 29 -11.72 -7.26 -9.55
N ASN A 30 -11.53 -6.21 -8.75
CA ASN A 30 -10.38 -5.32 -8.85
C ASN A 30 -9.21 -5.83 -8.00
N TYR A 31 -8.76 -7.04 -8.31
CA TYR A 31 -7.76 -7.76 -7.53
C TYR A 31 -6.41 -7.04 -7.46
N LYS A 32 -6.01 -6.31 -8.51
CA LYS A 32 -4.75 -5.54 -8.53
C LYS A 32 -4.78 -4.42 -7.50
N MET A 33 -5.86 -3.64 -7.46
CA MET A 33 -6.01 -2.55 -6.48
C MET A 33 -6.21 -3.09 -5.07
N SER A 34 -6.99 -4.17 -4.92
CA SER A 34 -7.17 -4.84 -3.63
C SER A 34 -5.83 -5.31 -3.06
N LEU A 35 -5.01 -5.98 -3.88
CA LEU A 35 -3.69 -6.45 -3.48
C LEU A 35 -2.75 -5.30 -3.13
N LEU A 36 -2.72 -4.24 -3.94
CA LEU A 36 -1.88 -3.05 -3.69
C LEU A 36 -2.19 -2.41 -2.33
N ILE A 37 -3.48 -2.19 -2.04
CA ILE A 37 -3.92 -1.58 -0.79
C ILE A 37 -3.68 -2.53 0.38
N ALA A 38 -3.96 -3.82 0.22
CA ALA A 38 -3.66 -4.82 1.25
C ALA A 38 -2.18 -4.81 1.59
N LEU A 39 -1.31 -4.89 0.58
CA LEU A 39 0.14 -4.92 0.77
C LEU A 39 0.62 -3.67 1.51
N GLY A 40 0.11 -2.49 1.15
CA GLY A 40 0.43 -1.24 1.85
C GLY A 40 -0.10 -1.19 3.29
N CYS A 41 -1.32 -1.65 3.54
CA CYS A 41 -1.89 -1.68 4.89
C CYS A 41 -1.20 -2.69 5.82
N PHE A 42 -0.71 -3.81 5.30
CA PHE A 42 -0.03 -4.83 6.09
C PHE A 42 1.46 -4.53 6.31
N THR A 43 2.15 -3.96 5.31
CA THR A 43 3.59 -3.70 5.38
C THR A 43 3.93 -2.30 5.86
N GLY A 44 3.00 -1.33 5.74
CA GLY A 44 3.23 0.07 6.10
C GLY A 44 4.19 0.81 5.17
N LEU A 45 4.50 0.24 4.01
CA LEU A 45 5.43 0.81 3.04
C LEU A 45 4.81 2.00 2.28
N ARG A 46 5.66 2.90 1.79
CA ARG A 46 5.17 3.94 0.88
C ARG A 46 4.77 3.31 -0.44
N ILE A 47 3.80 3.94 -1.10
CA ILE A 47 3.29 3.45 -2.38
C ILE A 47 4.38 3.34 -3.46
N SER A 48 5.37 4.24 -3.43
CA SER A 48 6.53 4.20 -4.33
C SER A 48 7.34 2.92 -4.16
N ASP A 49 7.55 2.50 -2.92
CA ASP A 49 8.37 1.34 -2.60
C ASP A 49 7.62 0.05 -2.95
N ILE A 50 6.31 0.02 -2.69
CA ILE A 50 5.42 -1.09 -3.08
C ILE A 50 5.44 -1.28 -4.60
N LEU A 51 5.40 -0.20 -5.37
CA LEU A 51 5.44 -0.25 -6.83
C LEU A 51 6.81 -0.66 -7.39
N ALA A 52 7.88 -0.50 -6.62
CA ALA A 52 9.22 -0.95 -7.00
C ALA A 52 9.46 -2.44 -6.72
N LEU A 53 8.59 -3.09 -5.93
CA LEU A 53 8.70 -4.51 -5.61
C LEU A 53 8.48 -5.37 -6.86
N ARG A 54 9.29 -6.42 -6.98
CA ARG A 54 9.15 -7.43 -8.02
C ARG A 54 8.69 -8.75 -7.43
N TRP A 55 7.92 -9.51 -8.22
CA TRP A 55 7.42 -10.82 -7.81
C TRP A 55 8.51 -11.78 -7.35
N ASN A 56 9.71 -11.73 -7.94
CA ASN A 56 10.83 -12.58 -7.52
C ASN A 56 11.38 -12.29 -6.11
N GLN A 57 11.02 -11.15 -5.51
CA GLN A 57 11.38 -10.81 -4.12
C GLN A 57 10.29 -11.22 -3.13
N ILE A 58 9.09 -11.54 -3.61
CA ILE A 58 7.90 -11.82 -2.78
C ILE A 58 7.51 -13.30 -2.88
N LEU A 59 7.58 -13.88 -4.08
CA LEU A 59 7.22 -15.27 -4.32
C LEU A 59 8.28 -16.16 -3.66
N ASP A 60 7.82 -17.04 -2.76
CA ASP A 60 8.64 -18.01 -2.00
C ASP A 60 9.68 -17.39 -1.04
N ALA A 61 9.53 -16.11 -0.68
CA ALA A 61 10.37 -15.45 0.32
C ALA A 61 9.59 -15.20 1.62
N GLU A 62 10.19 -15.56 2.77
CA GLU A 62 9.62 -15.25 4.09
C GLU A 62 9.81 -13.78 4.46
N GLU A 63 10.85 -13.14 3.92
CA GLU A 63 11.22 -11.76 4.18
C GLU A 63 11.72 -11.08 2.90
N PHE A 64 11.48 -9.78 2.78
CA PHE A 64 12.03 -8.98 1.69
C PHE A 64 12.59 -7.67 2.24
N THR A 65 13.67 -7.19 1.63
CA THR A 65 14.33 -5.93 2.01
C THR A 65 14.04 -4.87 0.96
N ILE A 66 13.70 -3.66 1.42
CA ILE A 66 13.54 -2.49 0.57
C ILE A 66 14.65 -1.49 0.88
N THR A 67 15.24 -0.93 -0.16
CA THR A 67 16.14 0.22 -0.03
C THR A 67 15.33 1.48 -0.31
N GLU A 68 15.12 2.31 0.72
CA GLU A 68 14.40 3.58 0.58
C GLU A 68 15.21 4.50 -0.35
N ILE A 69 14.60 4.89 -1.47
CA ILE A 69 15.18 5.88 -2.39
C ILE A 69 14.73 7.25 -1.91
N LYS A 70 15.70 8.09 -1.53
CA LYS A 70 15.50 9.39 -0.88
C LYS A 70 15.14 10.50 -1.85
#